data_AF-A0A1G7R8I2-F1
#
_entry.id   AF-A0A1G7R8I2-F1
#
_cell.length_a   1.000
_cell.length_b   1.000
_cell.length_c   1.000
_cell.angle_alpha   90.00
_cell.angle_beta   90.00
_cell.angle_gamma   90.00
#
_symmetry.space_group_name_H-M   'P 1'
#
loop_
_entity.id
_entity.type
_entity.pdbx_description
1 polymer ?
#
loop_
_entity_poly.entity_id
_entity_poly.type
_entity_poly.pdbx_seq_one_letter_code
_entity_poly.pdbx_strand_id
1 'polypeptide(L)'
;MQPQDVKALLETRIADCDFHIQGEGCNFQVVAVGEVFNGLTPVKRQQLIYGALSEEIASGALHAVSIKTYTPTQWQTAAENAGA
;
A
#
# COMPACT_ATOMS: atom_id res chain seq x y z
N MET A 1 8.86 12.35 -2.74
CA MET A 1 9.22 11.19 -1.91
C MET A 1 9.54 10.02 -2.84
N GLN A 2 10.52 9.17 -2.52
CA GLN A 2 10.83 8.00 -3.34
C GLN A 2 9.98 6.80 -2.91
N PRO A 3 9.71 5.82 -3.81
CA PRO A 3 8.96 4.60 -3.48
C PRO A 3 9.52 3.84 -2.27
N GLN A 4 10.85 3.82 -2.14
CA GLN A 4 11.56 3.19 -1.03
C GLN A 4 11.24 3.84 0.33
N ASP A 5 11.07 5.16 0.37
CA ASP A 5 10.80 5.88 1.62
C ASP A 5 9.37 5.57 2.09
N VAL A 6 8.42 5.55 1.15
CA VAL A 6 7.02 5.21 1.43
C VAL A 6 6.92 3.77 1.95
N LYS A 7 7.66 2.85 1.32
CA LYS A 7 7.74 1.45 1.75
C LYS A 7 8.25 1.34 3.19
N ALA A 8 9.41 1.94 3.49
CA ALA A 8 10.01 1.87 4.83
C ALA A 8 9.11 2.51 5.91
N LEU A 9 8.41 3.60 5.57
CA LEU A 9 7.44 4.23 6.47
C LEU A 9 6.28 3.27 6.79
N LEU A 10 5.71 2.64 5.76
CA LEU A 10 4.61 1.69 5.93
C LEU A 10 5.02 0.46 6.74
N GLU A 11 6.20 -0.10 6.48
CA GLU A 11 6.78 -1.21 7.26
C GLU A 11 7.00 -0.83 8.73
N THR A 12 7.31 0.44 9.00
CA THR A 12 7.46 0.93 10.38
C THR A 12 6.11 1.11 11.09
N ARG A 13 5.07 1.52 10.36
CA ARG A 13 3.73 1.76 10.93
C ARG A 13 2.91 0.48 11.06
N ILE A 14 3.15 -0.49 10.20
CA ILE A 14 2.37 -1.73 10.08
C ILE A 14 3.35 -2.89 10.01
N ALA A 15 3.49 -3.58 11.13
CA ALA A 15 4.28 -4.81 11.21
C ALA A 15 3.57 -5.98 10.50
N ASP A 16 4.36 -7.00 10.13
CA ASP A 16 3.88 -8.25 9.52
C ASP A 16 3.07 -8.03 8.21
N CYS A 17 3.45 -7.00 7.45
CA CYS A 17 2.88 -6.70 6.14
C CYS A 17 3.99 -6.39 5.13
N ASP A 18 3.84 -6.93 3.92
CA ASP A 18 4.67 -6.61 2.77
C ASP A 18 4.09 -5.43 2.01
N PHE A 19 4.94 -4.45 1.71
CA PHE A 19 4.57 -3.28 0.93
C PHE A 19 5.33 -3.24 -0.39
N HIS A 20 4.60 -3.28 -1.50
CA HIS A 20 5.13 -3.12 -2.85
C HIS A 20 4.65 -1.80 -3.44
N ILE A 21 5.58 -0.86 -3.60
CA ILE A 21 5.28 0.46 -4.16
C ILE A 21 5.72 0.43 -5.62
N GLN A 22 4.78 0.62 -6.53
CA GLN A 22 4.99 0.67 -7.97
C GLN A 22 4.55 2.03 -8.49
N GLY A 23 5.28 2.63 -9.43
CA GLY A 23 4.88 3.90 -10.03
C GLY A 23 6.07 4.74 -10.45
N GLU A 24 5.89 5.46 -11.56
CA GLU A 24 6.84 6.43 -12.09
C GLU A 24 6.15 7.78 -12.26
N GLY A 25 6.81 8.86 -11.84
CA GLY A 25 6.29 10.23 -11.95
C GLY A 25 5.21 10.55 -10.92
N CYS A 26 4.00 10.91 -11.38
CA CYS A 26 2.91 11.44 -10.54
C CYS A 26 1.93 10.38 -10.03
N ASN A 27 1.96 9.16 -10.56
CA ASN A 27 1.03 8.08 -10.18
C ASN A 27 1.76 7.00 -9.41
N PHE A 28 1.53 6.96 -8.10
CA PHE A 28 2.05 5.89 -7.25
C PHE A 28 0.97 4.87 -6.97
N GLN A 29 1.36 3.61 -6.89
CA GLN A 29 0.52 2.50 -6.49
C GLN A 29 1.18 1.80 -5.31
N VAL A 30 0.51 1.81 -4.18
CA VAL A 30 0.92 1.13 -2.96
C VAL A 30 0.12 -0.14 -2.85
N VAL A 31 0.80 -1.28 -2.91
CA VAL A 31 0.22 -2.59 -2.70
C VAL A 31 0.66 -3.09 -1.34
N ALA A 32 -0.30 -3.29 -0.44
CA ALA A 32 -0.08 -3.85 0.89
C ALA A 32 -0.57 -5.29 0.93
N VAL A 33 0.29 -6.22 1.34
CA VAL A 33 -0.01 -7.64 1.46
C VAL A 33 0.21 -8.07 2.90
N GLY A 34 -0.82 -8.58 3.56
CA GLY A 34 -0.70 -8.98 4.95
C GLY A 34 -1.93 -9.67 5.50
N GLU A 35 -1.74 -10.54 6.49
CA GLU A 35 -2.86 -11.23 7.14
C GLU A 35 -3.74 -10.26 7.95
N VAL A 36 -3.22 -9.09 8.32
CA VAL A 36 -4.00 -8.03 8.99
C VAL A 36 -5.20 -7.57 8.17
N PHE A 37 -5.15 -7.73 6.84
CA PHE A 37 -6.25 -7.40 5.95
C PHE A 37 -7.31 -8.52 5.87
N ASN A 38 -6.98 -9.73 6.34
CA ASN A 38 -7.91 -10.85 6.33
C ASN A 38 -9.09 -10.56 7.27
N GLY A 39 -10.31 -10.78 6.80
CA GLY A 39 -11.52 -10.45 7.54
C GLY A 39 -11.86 -8.96 7.67
N LEU A 40 -10.98 -8.04 7.25
CA LEU A 40 -11.31 -6.60 7.20
C LEU A 40 -12.09 -6.26 5.92
N THR A 41 -12.98 -5.26 6.02
CA THR A 41 -13.70 -4.71 4.86
C THR A 41 -12.75 -3.88 3.99
N PRO A 42 -13.01 -3.78 2.66
CA PRO A 42 -12.15 -3.02 1.74
C PRO A 42 -11.88 -1.58 2.20
N VAL A 43 -12.91 -0.91 2.73
CA VAL A 43 -12.80 0.45 3.28
C VAL A 43 -11.88 0.51 4.49
N LYS A 44 -11.98 -0.45 5.44
CA LYS A 44 -11.09 -0.48 6.61
C LYS A 44 -9.64 -0.71 6.22
N ARG A 45 -9.40 -1.60 5.25
CA ARG A 45 -8.04 -1.85 4.74
C ARG A 45 -7.46 -0.58 4.10
N GLN A 46 -8.25 0.09 3.26
CA GLN A 46 -7.85 1.36 2.66
C GLN A 46 -7.62 2.45 3.71
N GLN A 47 -8.50 2.60 4.70
CA GLN A 47 -8.33 3.57 5.79
C GLN A 47 -7.05 3.34 6.59
N LEU A 48 -6.67 2.08 6.81
CA LEU A 48 -5.46 1.74 7.56
C LEU A 48 -4.19 2.22 6.83
N ILE A 49 -4.10 1.94 5.52
CA ILE A 49 -2.98 2.44 4.70
C ILE A 49 -3.06 3.95 4.50
N TYR A 50 -4.24 4.48 4.23
CA TYR A 50 -4.44 5.91 4.03
C TYR A 50 -4.08 6.69 5.28
N GLY A 51 -4.39 6.19 6.47
CA GLY A 51 -3.95 6.78 7.73
C GLY A 51 -2.43 6.83 7.85
N ALA A 52 -1.74 5.75 7.49
CA ALA A 52 -0.28 5.71 7.50
C ALA A 52 0.37 6.65 6.47
N LEU A 53 -0.32 6.94 5.35
CA LEU A 53 0.14 7.87 4.30
C LEU A 53 -0.45 9.28 4.42
N SER A 54 -1.34 9.51 5.39
CA SER A 54 -2.08 10.76 5.50
C SER A 54 -1.16 11.95 5.79
N GLU A 55 -0.10 11.73 6.55
CA GLU A 55 0.95 12.72 6.83
C GLU A 55 1.68 13.14 5.54
N GLU A 56 2.00 12.18 4.68
CA GLU A 56 2.69 12.40 3.40
C GLU A 56 1.80 13.03 2.33
N ILE A 57 0.51 12.72 2.37
CA ILE A 57 -0.49 13.39 1.54
C ILE A 57 -0.68 14.83 2.03
N ALA A 58 -0.79 15.04 3.35
CA ALA A 58 -0.95 16.36 3.94
C ALA A 58 0.28 17.25 3.76
N SER A 59 1.49 16.68 3.75
CA SER A 59 2.74 17.40 3.46
C SER A 59 2.90 17.78 1.98
N GLY A 60 2.02 17.26 1.10
CA GLY A 60 2.09 17.47 -0.35
C GLY A 60 3.14 16.59 -1.05
N ALA A 61 3.71 15.61 -0.34
CA ALA A 61 4.69 14.68 -0.91
C ALA A 61 4.05 13.65 -1.87
N LEU A 62 2.76 13.34 -1.67
CA LEU A 62 1.96 12.42 -2.50
C LEU A 62 0.76 13.15 -3.11
N HIS A 63 0.72 13.27 -4.44
CA HIS A 63 -0.38 13.92 -5.17
C HIS A 63 -1.49 12.94 -5.57
N ALA A 64 -1.12 11.79 -6.16
CA ALA A 64 -2.05 10.73 -6.51
C ALA A 64 -1.43 9.37 -6.14
N VAL A 65 -2.10 8.65 -5.23
CA VAL A 65 -1.67 7.33 -4.77
C VAL A 65 -2.84 6.34 -4.82
N SER A 66 -2.65 5.24 -5.52
CA SER A 66 -3.58 4.12 -5.59
C SER A 66 -3.21 3.08 -4.55
N ILE A 67 -4.09 2.87 -3.57
CA ILE A 67 -3.87 1.89 -2.51
C ILE A 67 -4.61 0.60 -2.86
N LYS A 68 -3.87 -0.51 -2.96
CA LYS A 68 -4.43 -1.85 -3.06
C LYS A 68 -4.00 -2.67 -1.85
N THR A 69 -4.93 -3.43 -1.30
CA THR A 69 -4.70 -4.25 -0.10
C THR A 69 -5.13 -5.68 -0.40
N TYR A 70 -4.25 -6.62 -0.11
CA TYR A 70 -4.46 -8.04 -0.38
C TYR A 70 -4.08 -8.85 0.85
N THR A 71 -4.75 -9.98 1.04
CA THR A 71 -4.22 -11.02 1.92
C THR A 71 -3.12 -11.80 1.19
N PRO A 72 -2.22 -12.50 1.89
CA PRO A 72 -1.20 -13.32 1.25
C PRO A 72 -1.80 -14.34 0.27
N THR A 73 -2.93 -14.95 0.64
CA THR A 73 -3.71 -15.84 -0.22
C THR A 73 -4.26 -15.12 -1.45
N GLN A 74 -4.83 -13.92 -1.28
CA GLN A 74 -5.34 -13.12 -2.40
C GLN A 74 -4.22 -12.67 -3.33
N TRP A 75 -3.06 -12.31 -2.79
CA TRP A 75 -1.90 -11.89 -3.57
C TRP A 75 -1.35 -13.03 -4.43
N GLN A 76 -1.27 -14.24 -3.89
CA GLN A 76 -0.88 -15.44 -4.64
C GLN A 76 -1.84 -15.74 -5.80
N THR A 77 -3.15 -15.54 -5.62
CA THR A 77 -4.13 -15.72 -6.70
C THR A 77 -4.22 -14.53 -7.64
N ALA A 78 -3.91 -13.32 -7.17
CA ALA A 78 -3.85 -12.11 -7.99
C ALA A 78 -2.62 -12.07 -8.92
N ALA A 79 -1.70 -13.04 -8.77
CA ALA A 79 -0.37 -13.10 -9.38
C ALA A 79 -0.30 -13.26 -10.92
N GLU A 80 -1.41 -13.12 -11.65
CA GLU A 80 -1.32 -12.88 -13.09
C GLU A 80 -1.09 -11.40 -13.47
N ASN A 81 -1.21 -10.41 -12.56
CA ASN A 81 -1.41 -8.99 -12.99
C ASN A 81 -0.75 -7.86 -12.18
N ALA A 82 0.47 -8.00 -11.66
CA ALA A 82 1.24 -6.83 -11.15
C ALA A 82 2.45 -6.45 -12.03
N GLY A 83 2.48 -6.94 -13.27
CA GLY A 83 3.48 -6.60 -14.28
C GLY A 83 3.45 -7.59 -15.43
N ALA A 84 2.62 -7.32 -16.44
CA ALA A 84 2.87 -7.73 -17.83
C ALA A 84 3.05 -6.44 -18.64
#